data_AF-A0A968J9C8-F1
#
_entry.id   AF-A0A968J9C8-F1
#
_cell.length_a   1.000
_cell.length_b   1.000
_cell.length_c   1.000
_cell.angle_alpha   90.00
_cell.angle_beta   90.00
_cell.angle_gamma   90.00
#
_symmetry.space_group_name_H-M   'P 1'
#
loop_
_entity.id
_entity.type
_entity.pdbx_description
1 polymer ?
#
loop_
_entity_poly.entity_id
_entity_poly.type
_entity_poly.pdbx_seq_one_letter_code
_entity_poly.pdbx_strand_id
1 'polypeptide(L)'
;MFKLVITLTILPIFGLYFVGDLSFLAKTANIMGYVGLVLMLWNVILGAKPLSWLISKDYVRLNKIHRALRKYGIFFVLSHPLIQMYSYLENFYWIITPLIGNELELHISFGRLALLIYLIIWITSMLLKSRIRYRPWLYIHYLTYPWFSGFSPSS
;
A
#
# COMPACT_ATOMS: atom_id res chain seq x y z
N MET A 1 19.88 -2.72 -14.33
CA MET A 1 18.40 -2.89 -14.33
C MET A 1 17.76 -2.53 -13.00
N PHE A 2 18.11 -3.19 -11.88
CA PHE A 2 17.45 -2.96 -10.58
C PHE A 2 17.51 -1.52 -10.04
N LYS A 3 18.68 -0.87 -10.13
CA LYS A 3 18.84 0.54 -9.73
C LYS A 3 17.92 1.48 -10.52
N LEU A 4 17.77 1.24 -11.82
CA LEU A 4 16.89 2.00 -12.70
C LEU A 4 15.42 1.86 -12.28
N VAL A 5 14.97 0.64 -11.95
CA VAL A 5 13.61 0.39 -11.46
C VAL A 5 13.34 1.14 -10.15
N ILE A 6 14.27 1.07 -9.19
CA ILE A 6 14.15 1.83 -7.93
C ILE A 6 14.05 3.33 -8.22
N THR A 7 14.94 3.87 -9.06
CA THR A 7 14.95 5.29 -9.40
C THR A 7 13.64 5.71 -10.06
N LEU A 8 13.12 4.93 -11.01
CA LEU A 8 11.84 5.20 -11.67
C LEU A 8 10.66 5.13 -10.70
N THR A 9 10.69 4.26 -9.68
CA THR A 9 9.63 4.21 -8.66
C THR A 9 9.67 5.36 -7.64
N ILE A 10 10.76 6.12 -7.56
CA ILE A 10 10.91 7.23 -6.61
C ILE A 10 10.69 8.58 -7.30
N LEU A 11 11.00 8.66 -8.60
CA LEU A 11 10.97 9.91 -9.38
C LEU A 11 9.63 10.67 -9.29
N PRO A 12 8.45 10.02 -9.31
CA PRO A 12 7.18 10.74 -9.20
C PRO A 12 6.94 11.44 -7.85
N ILE A 13 7.64 11.06 -6.77
CA ILE A 13 7.54 11.73 -5.47
C ILE A 13 7.89 13.22 -5.60
N PHE A 14 8.91 13.53 -6.40
CA PHE A 14 9.34 14.91 -6.61
C PHE A 14 8.31 15.70 -7.41
N GLY A 15 7.68 15.06 -8.41
CA GLY A 15 6.62 15.67 -9.21
C GLY A 15 5.40 16.05 -8.37
N LEU A 16 5.01 15.23 -7.39
CA LEU A 16 3.84 15.46 -6.54
C LEU A 16 3.91 16.75 -5.70
N TYR A 17 5.10 17.27 -5.40
CA TYR A 17 5.24 18.55 -4.71
C TYR A 17 4.83 19.76 -5.58
N PHE A 18 4.95 19.62 -6.91
CA PHE A 18 4.68 20.68 -7.88
C PHE A 18 3.30 20.57 -8.52
N VAL A 19 2.48 19.59 -8.11
CA VAL A 19 1.11 19.42 -8.62
C VAL A 19 0.19 20.48 -7.97
N GLY A 20 -0.07 21.55 -8.73
CA GLY A 20 -1.20 22.47 -8.59
C GLY A 20 -1.40 23.19 -7.24
N ASP A 21 -2.57 23.81 -7.12
CA ASP A 21 -3.03 24.62 -5.99
C ASP A 21 -3.63 23.77 -4.84
N LEU A 22 -3.09 22.57 -4.61
CA LEU A 22 -3.50 21.74 -3.49
C LEU A 22 -3.06 22.33 -2.15
N SER A 23 -3.88 22.14 -1.12
CA SER A 23 -3.50 22.50 0.26
C SER A 23 -2.26 21.71 0.71
N PHE A 24 -1.51 22.25 1.68
CA PHE A 24 -0.35 21.57 2.24
C PHE A 24 -0.70 20.15 2.74
N LEU A 25 -1.83 20.02 3.44
CA LEU A 25 -2.31 18.73 3.95
C LEU A 25 -2.61 17.74 2.81
N ALA A 26 -3.28 18.18 1.74
CA ALA A 26 -3.56 17.32 0.60
C ALA A 26 -2.27 16.88 -0.12
N LYS A 27 -1.29 17.78 -0.27
CA LYS A 27 0.04 17.44 -0.82
C LYS A 27 0.74 16.40 0.05
N THR A 28 0.79 16.60 1.37
CA THR A 28 1.38 15.64 2.30
C THR A 28 0.66 14.29 2.23
N ALA A 29 -0.67 14.28 2.18
CA ALA A 29 -1.44 13.05 2.04
C ALA A 29 -1.06 12.29 0.76
N ASN A 30 -0.97 12.97 -0.38
CA ASN A 30 -0.59 12.36 -1.67
C ASN A 30 0.83 11.78 -1.64
N ILE A 31 1.78 12.49 -1.03
CA ILE A 31 3.16 12.00 -0.87
C ILE A 31 3.19 10.75 0.02
N MET A 32 2.49 10.78 1.16
CA MET A 32 2.39 9.62 2.06
C MET A 32 1.76 8.41 1.35
N GLY A 33 0.70 8.65 0.57
CA GLY A 33 0.02 7.62 -0.21
C GLY A 33 0.94 7.00 -1.25
N TYR A 34 1.68 7.83 -2.00
CA TYR A 34 2.62 7.35 -3.01
C TYR A 34 3.80 6.58 -2.40
N VAL A 35 4.42 7.11 -1.33
CA VAL A 35 5.48 6.40 -0.61
C VAL A 35 4.96 5.06 -0.08
N GLY A 36 3.77 5.04 0.51
CA GLY A 36 3.09 3.82 0.95
C GLY A 36 2.90 2.82 -0.18
N LEU A 37 2.40 3.27 -1.34
CA LEU A 37 2.21 2.46 -2.54
C LEU A 37 3.53 1.82 -3.00
N VAL A 38 4.60 2.61 -3.11
CA VAL A 38 5.92 2.13 -3.55
C VAL A 38 6.48 1.10 -2.58
N LEU A 39 6.40 1.35 -1.27
CA LEU A 39 6.85 0.41 -0.25
C LEU A 39 6.02 -0.89 -0.30
N MET A 40 4.71 -0.80 -0.52
CA MET A 40 3.83 -1.96 -0.67
C MET A 40 4.14 -2.77 -1.93
N LEU A 41 4.37 -2.10 -3.07
CA LEU A 41 4.78 -2.74 -4.32
C LEU A 41 6.07 -3.55 -4.12
N TRP A 42 7.09 -2.91 -3.55
CA TRP A 42 8.35 -3.59 -3.24
C TRP A 42 8.15 -4.74 -2.25
N ASN A 43 7.24 -4.57 -1.29
CA ASN A 43 6.92 -5.62 -0.34
C ASN A 43 6.27 -6.85 -1.02
N VAL A 44 5.41 -6.66 -2.03
CA VAL A 44 4.82 -7.74 -2.83
C VAL A 44 5.89 -8.43 -3.69
N ILE A 45 6.72 -7.66 -4.41
CA ILE A 45 7.80 -8.20 -5.25
C ILE A 45 8.75 -9.07 -4.43
N LEU A 46 9.16 -8.60 -3.24
CA LEU A 46 10.06 -9.34 -2.35
C LEU A 46 9.39 -10.57 -1.70
N GLY A 47 8.06 -10.56 -1.57
CA GLY A 47 7.29 -11.70 -1.06
C GLY A 47 7.11 -12.81 -2.11
N ALA A 48 7.11 -12.46 -3.39
CA ALA A 48 6.98 -13.41 -4.49
C ALA A 48 8.33 -14.07 -4.82
N LYS A 49 8.45 -15.38 -4.56
CA LYS A 49 9.66 -16.17 -4.80
C LYS A 49 10.29 -16.01 -6.20
N PRO A 50 9.54 -16.09 -7.33
CA PRO A 50 10.13 -15.95 -8.66
C PRO A 50 10.61 -14.51 -8.94
N LEU A 51 9.90 -13.49 -8.45
CA LEU A 51 10.25 -12.09 -8.69
C LEU A 51 11.46 -11.66 -7.84
N SER A 52 11.47 -12.05 -6.56
CA SER A 52 12.59 -11.77 -5.66
C SER A 52 13.92 -12.39 -6.15
N TRP A 53 13.88 -13.50 -6.88
CA TRP A 53 15.06 -14.10 -7.51
C TRP A 53 15.71 -13.26 -8.60
N LEU A 54 14.94 -12.39 -9.27
CA LEU A 54 15.49 -11.43 -10.24
C LEU A 54 16.33 -10.34 -9.56
N ILE A 55 16.19 -10.20 -8.23
CA ILE A 55 16.87 -9.19 -7.41
C ILE A 55 18.10 -9.78 -6.75
N SER A 56 17.92 -10.90 -6.02
CA SER A 56 19.01 -11.58 -5.34
C SER A 56 18.66 -13.04 -5.06
N LYS A 57 19.69 -13.90 -5.02
CA LYS A 57 19.55 -15.29 -4.57
C LYS A 57 19.59 -15.44 -3.04
N ASP A 58 20.02 -14.39 -2.31
CA ASP A 58 20.04 -14.39 -0.85
C ASP A 58 18.64 -14.10 -0.27
N TYR A 59 17.84 -15.15 -0.16
CA TYR A 59 16.49 -15.07 0.40
C TYR A 59 16.45 -14.63 1.85
N VAL A 60 17.49 -14.90 2.64
CA VAL A 60 17.52 -14.53 4.05
C VAL A 60 17.56 -13.01 4.17
N ARG A 61 18.41 -12.36 3.37
CA ARG A 61 18.46 -10.90 3.28
C ARG A 61 17.18 -10.30 2.72
N LEU A 62 16.66 -10.83 1.62
CA LEU A 62 15.41 -10.30 1.02
C LEU A 62 14.23 -10.41 1.98
N ASN A 63 14.12 -11.51 2.73
CA ASN A 63 13.07 -11.69 3.73
C ASN A 63 13.22 -10.73 4.94
N LYS A 64 14.45 -10.37 5.34
CA LYS A 64 14.69 -9.31 6.34
C LYS A 64 14.16 -7.96 5.83
N ILE A 65 14.45 -7.60 4.58
CA ILE A 65 13.97 -6.36 3.96
C ILE A 65 12.44 -6.36 3.85
N HIS A 66 11.84 -7.44 3.33
CA HIS A 66 10.39 -7.63 3.25
C HIS A 66 9.69 -7.45 4.60
N ARG A 67 10.24 -8.00 5.70
CA ARG A 67 9.72 -7.76 7.05
C ARG A 67 9.85 -6.30 7.49
N ALA A 68 10.96 -5.65 7.19
CA ALA A 68 11.18 -4.24 7.51
C ALA A 68 10.19 -3.33 6.74
N LEU A 69 9.99 -3.57 5.45
CA LEU A 69 9.02 -2.83 4.62
C LEU A 69 7.60 -2.95 5.17
N ARG A 70 7.15 -4.14 5.61
CA ARG A 70 5.85 -4.25 6.29
C ARG A 70 5.78 -3.50 7.61
N LYS A 71 6.85 -3.54 8.41
CA LYS A 71 6.88 -2.91 9.73
C LYS A 71 6.78 -1.40 9.64
N TYR A 72 7.50 -0.80 8.69
CA TYR A 72 7.58 0.66 8.56
C TYR A 72 6.63 1.22 7.49
N GLY A 73 6.30 0.44 6.46
CA GLY A 73 5.41 0.86 5.38
C GLY A 73 3.97 1.12 5.83
N ILE A 74 3.50 0.42 6.86
CA ILE A 74 2.17 0.63 7.46
C ILE A 74 1.95 2.08 7.91
N PHE A 75 3.01 2.77 8.35
CA PHE A 75 2.93 4.17 8.75
C PHE A 75 2.48 5.06 7.59
N PHE A 76 3.10 4.91 6.42
CA PHE A 76 2.78 5.71 5.23
C PHE A 76 1.38 5.39 4.70
N VAL A 77 1.04 4.09 4.65
CA VAL A 77 -0.26 3.61 4.17
C VAL A 77 -1.40 4.08 5.07
N LEU A 78 -1.23 4.10 6.39
CA LEU A 78 -2.25 4.60 7.32
C LEU A 78 -2.30 6.13 7.38
N SER A 79 -1.16 6.81 7.29
CA SER A 79 -1.13 8.27 7.36
C SER A 79 -1.88 8.91 6.20
N HIS A 80 -1.80 8.32 5.00
CA HIS A 80 -2.49 8.82 3.81
C HIS A 80 -4.02 9.05 4.00
N PRO A 81 -4.84 8.01 4.27
CA PRO A 81 -6.28 8.18 4.43
C PRO A 81 -6.66 8.98 5.68
N LEU A 82 -5.85 8.96 6.75
CA LEU A 82 -6.10 9.76 7.94
C LEU A 82 -5.91 11.25 7.67
N ILE A 83 -4.84 11.62 6.94
CA ILE A 83 -4.61 13.02 6.54
C ILE A 83 -5.64 13.47 5.51
N GLN A 84 -6.03 12.61 4.55
CA GLN A 84 -7.11 12.94 3.61
C GLN A 84 -8.43 13.19 4.33
N MET A 85 -8.83 12.30 5.24
CA MET A 85 -10.04 12.45 6.06
C MET A 85 -10.02 13.79 6.82
N TYR A 86 -8.91 14.12 7.47
CA TYR A 86 -8.76 15.39 8.16
C TYR A 86 -8.82 16.59 7.20
N SER A 87 -8.18 16.49 6.03
CA SER A 87 -8.20 17.54 5.00
C SER A 87 -9.60 17.78 4.42
N TYR A 88 -10.47 16.79 4.45
CA TYR A 88 -11.87 16.91 4.01
C TYR A 88 -12.83 17.23 5.15
N LEU A 89 -12.33 17.39 6.38
CA LEU A 89 -13.13 17.61 7.59
C LEU A 89 -14.14 16.49 7.86
N GLU A 90 -13.76 15.28 7.50
CA GLU A 90 -14.57 14.07 7.62
C GLU A 90 -14.33 13.35 8.95
N ASN A 91 -15.27 12.52 9.37
CA ASN A 91 -15.16 11.70 10.57
C ASN A 91 -14.65 10.27 10.25
N PHE A 92 -14.36 9.47 11.28
CA PHE A 92 -13.84 8.11 11.10
C PHE A 92 -14.74 7.16 10.28
N TYR A 93 -16.05 7.39 10.23
CA TYR A 93 -16.94 6.56 9.41
C TYR A 93 -16.63 6.71 7.92
N TRP A 94 -16.10 7.85 7.50
CA TRP A 94 -15.70 8.09 6.11
C TRP A 94 -14.71 7.05 5.58
N ILE A 95 -13.83 6.52 6.43
CA ILE A 95 -12.83 5.51 6.03
C ILE A 95 -13.49 4.18 5.66
N ILE A 96 -14.62 3.83 6.29
CA ILE A 96 -15.28 2.53 6.14
C ILE A 96 -16.53 2.57 5.26
N THR A 97 -17.08 3.76 5.01
CA THR A 97 -18.28 3.93 4.17
C THR A 97 -17.87 3.98 2.70
N PRO A 98 -18.38 3.08 1.82
CA PRO A 98 -18.16 3.19 0.39
C PRO A 98 -19.03 4.30 -0.22
N LEU A 99 -18.46 5.01 -1.19
CA LEU A 99 -19.12 6.00 -2.05
C LEU A 99 -19.05 5.52 -3.51
N ILE A 100 -20.18 5.53 -4.21
CA ILE A 100 -20.33 4.99 -5.57
C ILE A 100 -21.07 5.94 -6.50
N GLY A 101 -21.16 7.24 -6.16
CA GLY A 101 -21.93 8.22 -6.93
C GLY A 101 -21.28 8.63 -8.24
N ASN A 102 -19.94 8.62 -8.32
CA ASN A 102 -19.18 8.94 -9.53
C ASN A 102 -17.83 8.18 -9.57
N GLU A 103 -17.10 8.31 -10.67
CA GLU A 103 -15.81 7.64 -10.88
C GLU A 103 -14.76 7.99 -9.82
N LEU A 104 -14.68 9.26 -9.41
CA LEU A 104 -13.78 9.71 -8.35
C LEU A 104 -14.11 9.04 -7.01
N GLU A 105 -15.37 9.05 -6.62
CA GLU A 105 -15.86 8.39 -5.40
C GLU A 105 -15.59 6.88 -5.41
N LEU A 106 -15.77 6.24 -6.56
CA LEU A 106 -15.47 4.82 -6.75
C LEU A 106 -13.97 4.54 -6.51
N HIS A 107 -13.07 5.35 -7.07
CA HIS A 107 -11.63 5.21 -6.84
C HIS A 107 -11.24 5.43 -5.37
N ILE A 108 -11.85 6.41 -4.71
CA ILE A 108 -11.65 6.64 -3.28
C ILE A 108 -12.11 5.41 -2.49
N SER A 109 -13.26 4.83 -2.83
CA SER A 109 -13.78 3.61 -2.20
C SER A 109 -12.88 2.40 -2.39
N PHE A 110 -12.27 2.23 -3.56
CA PHE A 110 -11.26 1.19 -3.77
C PHE A 110 -10.03 1.40 -2.87
N GLY A 111 -9.59 2.65 -2.71
CA GLY A 111 -8.51 3.00 -1.77
C GLY A 111 -8.86 2.72 -0.31
N ARG A 112 -10.12 2.92 0.09
CA ARG A 112 -10.61 2.57 1.44
C ARG A 112 -10.65 1.05 1.63
N LEU A 113 -11.20 0.32 0.67
CA LEU A 113 -11.23 -1.15 0.70
C LEU A 113 -9.81 -1.73 0.76
N ALA A 114 -8.86 -1.14 0.02
CA ALA A 114 -7.44 -1.43 0.08
C ALA A 114 -6.90 -1.44 1.50
N LEU A 115 -7.19 -0.36 2.21
CA LEU A 115 -6.68 -0.07 3.52
C LEU A 115 -7.16 -1.14 4.49
N LEU A 116 -8.44 -1.51 4.40
CA LEU A 116 -9.05 -2.53 5.23
C LEU A 116 -8.43 -3.90 4.97
N ILE A 117 -8.28 -4.30 3.70
CA ILE A 117 -7.62 -5.56 3.33
C ILE A 117 -6.16 -5.56 3.84
N TYR A 118 -5.44 -4.47 3.61
CA TYR A 118 -4.06 -4.35 4.05
C TYR A 118 -3.92 -4.41 5.58
N LEU A 119 -4.83 -3.77 6.32
CA LEU A 119 -4.87 -3.82 7.78
C LEU A 119 -5.09 -5.25 8.29
N ILE A 120 -6.03 -5.99 7.70
CA ILE A 120 -6.26 -7.40 8.03
C ILE A 120 -4.99 -8.21 7.82
N ILE A 121 -4.33 -8.05 6.67
CA ILE A 121 -3.09 -8.75 6.34
C ILE A 121 -1.96 -8.37 7.29
N TRP A 122 -1.83 -7.07 7.60
CA TRP A 122 -0.79 -6.56 8.47
C TRP A 122 -0.96 -7.06 9.91
N ILE A 123 -2.15 -6.95 10.49
CA ILE A 123 -2.48 -7.43 11.84
C ILE A 123 -2.22 -8.94 11.92
N THR A 124 -2.72 -9.71 10.96
CA THR A 124 -2.54 -11.17 10.96
C THR A 124 -1.09 -11.58 10.78
N SER A 125 -0.32 -10.83 9.97
CA SER A 125 1.09 -11.16 9.68
C SER A 125 2.08 -10.68 10.75
N MET A 126 1.79 -9.58 11.45
CA MET A 126 2.68 -9.01 12.46
C MET A 126 2.29 -9.39 13.89
N LEU A 127 1.01 -9.31 14.23
CA LEU A 127 0.54 -9.45 15.62
C LEU A 127 0.05 -10.87 15.91
N LEU A 128 -0.64 -11.50 14.96
CA LEU A 128 -1.31 -12.78 15.19
C LEU A 128 -0.61 -13.98 14.56
N LYS A 129 0.52 -13.79 13.86
CA LYS A 129 1.19 -14.88 13.13
C LYS A 129 1.56 -16.07 14.01
N SER A 130 1.95 -15.84 15.27
CA SER A 130 2.26 -16.90 16.24
C SER A 130 1.02 -17.58 16.83
N ARG A 131 -0.16 -16.99 16.66
CA ARG A 131 -1.44 -17.46 17.24
C ARG A 131 -2.35 -18.16 16.22
N ILE A 132 -2.00 -18.11 14.93
CA ILE A 132 -2.80 -18.66 13.84
C ILE A 132 -2.03 -19.81 13.18
N ARG A 133 -2.74 -20.88 12.79
CA ARG A 133 -2.16 -21.98 12.03
C ARG A 133 -1.64 -21.48 10.67
N TYR A 134 -0.60 -22.14 10.16
CA TYR A 134 0.06 -21.72 8.91
C TYR A 134 -0.89 -21.58 7.71
N ARG A 135 -1.81 -22.53 7.49
CA ARG A 135 -2.70 -22.52 6.32
C ARG A 135 -3.70 -21.34 6.31
N PRO A 136 -4.49 -21.09 7.38
CA PRO A 136 -5.33 -19.89 7.45
C PRO A 136 -4.55 -18.59 7.30
N TRP A 137 -3.39 -18.48 7.98
CA TRP A 137 -2.53 -17.31 7.83
C TRP A 137 -2.10 -17.10 6.38
N LEU A 138 -1.73 -18.17 5.67
CA LEU A 138 -1.28 -18.10 4.29
C LEU A 138 -2.40 -17.62 3.34
N TYR A 139 -3.64 -18.10 3.52
CA TYR A 139 -4.77 -17.64 2.71
C TYR A 139 -5.06 -16.16 2.91
N ILE A 140 -5.04 -15.68 4.15
CA ILE A 140 -5.18 -14.25 4.45
C ILE A 140 -4.02 -13.47 3.83
N HIS A 141 -2.79 -13.98 3.95
CA HIS A 141 -1.61 -13.33 3.40
C HIS A 141 -1.67 -13.16 1.87
N TYR A 142 -2.30 -14.11 1.18
CA TYR A 142 -2.48 -14.07 -0.28
C TYR A 142 -3.56 -13.08 -0.76
N LEU A 143 -4.35 -12.48 0.13
CA LEU A 143 -5.20 -11.33 -0.21
C LEU A 143 -4.38 -10.11 -0.69
N THR A 144 -3.05 -10.13 -0.51
CA THR A 144 -2.15 -9.13 -1.10
C THR A 144 -2.12 -9.12 -2.63
N TYR A 145 -2.51 -10.21 -3.30
CA TYR A 145 -2.44 -10.31 -4.77
C TYR A 145 -3.68 -9.75 -5.49
N PRO A 146 -4.94 -10.11 -5.11
CA PRO A 146 -6.14 -9.52 -5.71
C PRO A 146 -6.19 -7.99 -5.56
N TRP A 147 -5.55 -7.47 -4.51
CA TRP A 147 -5.32 -6.04 -4.29
C TRP A 147 -4.62 -5.34 -5.47
N PHE A 148 -3.66 -5.99 -6.13
CA PHE A 148 -2.93 -5.40 -7.27
C PHE A 148 -3.67 -5.54 -8.61
N SER A 149 -4.59 -6.51 -8.75
CA SER A 149 -5.33 -6.75 -10.00
C SER A 149 -6.55 -5.84 -10.21
N GLY A 150 -6.88 -4.97 -9.26
CA GLY A 150 -8.04 -4.07 -9.33
C GLY A 150 -7.89 -2.87 -10.29
N PHE A 151 -6.71 -2.64 -10.86
CA PHE A 151 -6.48 -1.61 -11.89
C PHE A 151 -6.59 -2.23 -13.29
N SER A 152 -7.79 -2.69 -13.67
CA SER A 152 -8.12 -2.85 -15.08
C SER A 152 -8.92 -1.62 -15.49
N PRO A 153 -8.38 -0.69 -16.31
CA PRO A 153 -9.24 0.26 -16.98
C PRO A 153 -10.14 -0.57 -17.90
N SER A 154 -11.40 -0.75 -17.50
CA SER A 154 -12.42 -1.17 -18.45
C SER A 154 -12.55 -0.04 -19.47
N SER A 155 -12.04 -0.33 -20.66
CA SER A 155 -12.28 0.39 -21.92
C SER A 155 -13.73 0.81 -22.10
#